data_AF-A0A1C6CE84-F1
#
_entry.id   AF-A0A1C6CE84-F1
#
_cell.length_a   1.000
_cell.length_b   1.000
_cell.length_c   1.000
_cell.angle_alpha   90.00
_cell.angle_beta   90.00
_cell.angle_gamma   90.00
#
_symmetry.space_group_name_H-M   'P 1'
#
loop_
_entity.id
_entity.type
_entity.pdbx_description
1 polymer ?
#
loop_
_entity_poly.entity_id
_entity_poly.type
_entity_poly.pdbx_seq_one_letter_code
_entity_poly.pdbx_strand_id
1 'polypeptide(L)'
;MYNKVDYLWQLTGNAAAFYYGVLWNKLYRRDLIQMAHIRFEHVVYAEDQLFNTRYLQVAQRFAAIDEAAYCYIQNPQSVCHTQVSAADMLRHRSRMYHTYKELCIQLGVYDKFRLRLHGIYLSLFESPLPNGPVQKLSDAFARTHSRI
;
A
#
# COMPACT_ATOMS: atom_id res chain seq x y z
N MET A 1 10.15 -1.73 -15.63
CA MET A 1 8.79 -1.20 -15.92
C MET A 1 7.80 -2.33 -15.72
N TYR A 2 6.68 -2.09 -15.04
CA TYR A 2 5.65 -3.08 -14.73
C TYR A 2 4.35 -2.75 -15.49
N ASN A 3 3.67 -3.78 -16.00
CA ASN A 3 2.27 -3.64 -16.37
C ASN A 3 1.38 -3.66 -15.10
N LYS A 4 0.08 -3.41 -15.26
CA LYS A 4 -0.88 -3.35 -14.15
C LYS A 4 -0.93 -4.65 -13.33
N VAL A 5 -0.92 -5.81 -13.97
CA VAL A 5 -1.00 -7.12 -13.29
C VAL A 5 0.28 -7.39 -12.49
N ASP A 6 1.44 -7.11 -13.07
CA ASP A 6 2.72 -7.29 -12.39
C ASP A 6 2.86 -6.33 -11.20
N TYR A 7 2.41 -5.09 -11.36
CA TYR A 7 2.42 -4.13 -10.25
C TYR A 7 1.45 -4.55 -9.14
N LEU A 8 0.24 -5.01 -9.49
CA LEU A 8 -0.72 -5.56 -8.51
C LEU A 8 -0.15 -6.79 -7.79
N TRP A 9 0.63 -7.62 -8.49
CA TRP A 9 1.32 -8.76 -7.88
C TRP A 9 2.33 -8.32 -6.82
N GLN A 10 3.13 -7.29 -7.12
CA GLN A 10 4.08 -6.72 -6.15
C GLN A 10 3.36 -6.11 -4.95
N LEU A 11 2.30 -5.34 -5.19
CA LEU A 11 1.52 -4.68 -4.14
C LEU A 11 0.84 -5.69 -3.20
N THR A 12 0.20 -6.73 -3.75
CA THR A 12 -0.52 -7.72 -2.92
C THR A 12 0.44 -8.70 -2.23
N GLY A 13 1.62 -8.95 -2.79
CA GLY A 13 2.68 -9.73 -2.15
C GLY A 13 3.35 -9.02 -0.98
N ASN A 14 3.37 -7.69 -1.03
CA ASN A 14 4.01 -6.83 -0.04
C ASN A 14 2.99 -5.88 0.60
N ALA A 15 1.76 -6.37 0.82
CA ALA A 15 0.66 -5.53 1.32
C ALA A 15 0.93 -4.93 2.71
N ALA A 16 1.80 -5.57 3.50
CA ALA A 16 2.29 -5.07 4.77
C ALA A 16 3.38 -3.99 4.63
N ALA A 17 4.09 -3.97 3.50
CA ALA A 17 5.18 -3.04 3.27
C ALA A 17 4.62 -1.65 3.03
N PHE A 18 4.99 -0.74 3.91
CA PHE A 18 4.49 0.63 3.91
C PHE A 18 4.73 1.36 2.57
N TYR A 19 5.77 0.98 1.82
CA TYR A 19 6.14 1.53 0.50
C TYR A 19 5.01 1.55 -0.53
N TYR A 20 4.12 0.55 -0.54
CA TYR A 20 3.04 0.47 -1.53
C TYR A 20 1.76 1.20 -1.10
N GLY A 21 1.60 1.47 0.20
CA GLY A 21 0.41 2.13 0.75
C GLY A 21 0.45 3.64 0.65
N VAL A 22 1.64 4.25 0.77
CA VAL A 22 1.80 5.71 0.82
C VAL A 22 1.92 6.37 -0.54
N LEU A 23 1.73 7.69 -0.57
CA LEU A 23 1.74 8.47 -1.80
C LEU A 23 2.89 9.46 -1.91
N TRP A 24 3.52 9.82 -0.80
CA TRP A 24 4.64 10.77 -0.80
C TRP A 24 5.90 10.24 -1.53
N ASN A 25 6.02 8.93 -1.77
CA ASN A 25 7.13 8.33 -2.53
C ASN A 25 6.78 8.08 -4.00
N LYS A 26 5.70 8.66 -4.52
CA LYS A 26 5.22 8.38 -5.88
C LYS A 26 5.01 9.67 -6.65
N LEU A 27 5.24 9.58 -7.96
CA LEU A 27 4.83 10.59 -8.92
C LEU A 27 3.65 10.07 -9.73
N TYR A 28 2.67 10.94 -9.94
CA TYR A 28 1.44 10.61 -10.64
C TYR A 28 1.28 11.48 -11.89
N ARG A 29 0.73 10.88 -12.93
CA ARG A 29 0.30 11.61 -14.12
C ARG A 29 -0.97 12.40 -13.79
N ARG A 30 -0.87 13.72 -13.84
CA ARG A 30 -1.96 14.65 -13.52
C ARG A 30 -3.21 14.42 -14.38
N ASP A 31 -3.03 14.15 -15.67
CA ASP A 31 -4.13 13.96 -16.61
C ASP A 31 -4.97 12.71 -16.28
N LEU A 32 -4.35 11.62 -15.85
CA LEU A 32 -5.07 10.44 -15.37
C LEU A 32 -5.90 10.74 -14.11
N ILE A 33 -5.34 11.50 -13.16
CA ILE A 33 -6.05 11.92 -11.95
C ILE A 33 -7.27 12.77 -12.29
N GLN A 34 -7.11 13.70 -13.23
CA GLN A 34 -8.19 14.59 -13.67
C GLN A 34 -9.28 13.84 -14.41
N MET A 35 -8.91 13.02 -15.40
CA MET A 35 -9.84 12.24 -16.22
C MET A 35 -10.68 11.27 -15.39
N ALA A 36 -10.06 10.62 -14.40
CA ALA A 36 -10.73 9.64 -13.55
C ALA A 36 -11.32 10.25 -12.27
N HIS A 37 -11.29 11.57 -12.13
CA HIS A 37 -11.79 12.30 -10.97
C HIS A 37 -11.29 11.75 -9.63
N ILE A 38 -10.02 11.32 -9.57
CA ILE A 38 -9.46 10.71 -8.36
C ILE A 38 -9.29 11.80 -7.30
N ARG A 39 -9.91 11.60 -6.14
CA ARG A 39 -9.85 12.50 -4.98
C ARG A 39 -9.60 11.69 -3.71
N PHE A 40 -9.17 12.39 -2.67
CA PHE A 40 -9.08 11.81 -1.34
C PHE A 40 -10.46 11.52 -0.79
N GLU A 41 -10.63 10.32 -0.26
CA GLU A 41 -11.80 9.95 0.51
C GLU A 41 -11.67 10.54 1.91
N HIS A 42 -12.78 11.02 2.48
CA HIS A 42 -12.80 11.57 3.84
C HIS A 42 -12.79 10.45 4.88
N VAL A 43 -11.64 9.81 5.07
CA VAL A 43 -11.45 8.69 5.99
C VAL A 43 -10.29 8.97 6.93
N VAL A 44 -10.40 8.55 8.19
CA VAL A 44 -9.41 8.83 9.24
C VAL A 44 -8.15 7.95 9.09
N TYR A 45 -8.25 6.85 8.34
CA TYR A 45 -7.16 5.89 8.18
C TYR A 45 -7.03 5.40 6.73
N ALA A 46 -5.80 5.50 6.23
CA ALA A 46 -5.34 4.93 4.96
C ALA A 46 -6.11 5.43 3.72
N GLU A 47 -6.46 6.71 3.72
CA GLU A 47 -6.88 7.51 2.58
C GLU A 47 -5.86 7.45 1.44
N ASP A 48 -4.57 7.45 1.78
CA ASP A 48 -3.47 7.35 0.82
C ASP A 48 -3.55 6.07 -0.02
N GLN A 49 -3.83 4.96 0.65
CA GLN A 49 -3.92 3.67 0.00
C GLN A 49 -5.13 3.60 -0.93
N LEU A 50 -6.26 4.23 -0.55
CA LEU A 50 -7.43 4.32 -1.43
C LEU A 50 -7.12 5.11 -2.70
N PHE A 51 -6.46 6.26 -2.55
CA PHE A 51 -6.02 7.06 -3.68
C PHE A 51 -5.14 6.24 -4.64
N ASN A 52 -4.16 5.51 -4.08
CA ASN A 52 -3.29 4.61 -4.83
C ASN A 52 -4.06 3.51 -5.57
N THR A 53 -5.06 2.89 -4.93
CA THR A 53 -5.87 1.86 -5.58
C THR A 53 -6.72 2.42 -6.71
N ARG A 54 -7.33 3.61 -6.55
CA ARG A 54 -8.06 4.29 -7.62
C ARG A 54 -7.16 4.64 -8.80
N TYR A 55 -5.93 5.09 -8.52
CA TYR A 55 -4.96 5.35 -9.57
C TYR A 55 -4.55 4.06 -10.31
N LEU A 56 -4.34 2.97 -9.59
CA LEU A 56 -4.06 1.65 -10.16
C LEU A 56 -5.17 1.16 -11.11
N GLN A 57 -6.43 1.48 -10.83
CA GLN A 57 -7.55 1.11 -11.71
C GLN A 57 -7.42 1.71 -13.11
N VAL A 58 -6.87 2.93 -13.24
CA VAL A 58 -6.79 3.65 -14.53
C VAL A 58 -5.42 3.65 -15.18
N ALA A 59 -4.33 3.59 -14.40
CA ALA A 59 -2.97 3.60 -14.92
C ALA A 59 -2.57 2.23 -15.52
N GLN A 60 -1.84 2.24 -16.63
CA GLN A 60 -1.48 1.00 -17.36
C GLN A 60 -0.03 0.56 -17.14
N ARG A 61 0.86 1.50 -16.81
CA ARG A 61 2.30 1.28 -16.69
C ARG A 61 2.82 1.93 -15.40
N PHE A 62 3.72 1.21 -14.74
CA PHE A 62 4.33 1.62 -13.48
C PHE A 62 5.85 1.48 -13.59
N ALA A 63 6.58 2.41 -12.98
CA ALA A 63 8.03 2.36 -12.91
C ALA A 63 8.44 2.57 -11.45
N ALA A 64 9.41 1.78 -11.02
CA ALA A 64 10.19 2.03 -9.82
C ALA A 64 11.58 2.49 -10.29
N ILE A 65 12.15 3.44 -9.58
CA ILE A 65 13.54 3.87 -9.71
C ILE A 65 14.33 3.25 -8.56
N ASP A 66 15.60 2.97 -8.79
CA ASP A 66 16.52 2.43 -7.79
C ASP A 66 17.18 3.53 -6.93
N GLU A 67 17.02 4.80 -7.31
CA GLU A 67 17.43 5.93 -6.49
C GLU A 67 16.38 6.33 -5.44
N ALA A 68 16.85 6.59 -4.22
CA ALA A 68 16.03 7.14 -3.15
C ALA A 68 15.73 8.62 -3.41
N ALA A 69 14.65 8.90 -4.15
CA ALA A 69 14.19 10.27 -4.42
C ALA A 69 13.43 10.92 -3.25
N TYR A 70 13.06 10.15 -2.23
CA TYR A 70 12.39 10.66 -1.03
C TYR A 70 12.95 9.99 0.23
N CYS A 71 13.30 10.80 1.23
CA CYS A 71 13.73 10.34 2.54
C CYS A 71 12.63 10.63 3.57
N TYR A 72 12.07 9.58 4.18
CA TYR A 72 11.05 9.71 5.21
C TYR A 72 11.68 9.90 6.59
N ILE A 73 11.39 11.05 7.20
CA ILE A 73 11.85 11.37 8.55
C ILE A 73 10.72 11.07 9.53
N GLN A 74 10.94 10.10 10.41
CA GLN A 74 10.01 9.78 11.48
C GLN A 74 10.24 10.71 12.68
N ASN A 75 9.20 11.44 13.07
CA ASN A 75 9.17 12.15 14.34
C ASN A 75 8.32 11.34 15.34
N PRO A 76 8.90 10.78 16.43
CA PRO A 76 8.17 10.01 17.44
C PRO A 76 7.03 10.76 18.14
N GLN A 77 7.01 12.09 18.05
CA GLN A 77 5.97 12.96 18.62
C GLN A 77 4.92 13.36 17.56
N SER A 78 5.01 12.81 16.36
CA SER A 78 4.09 13.12 15.27
C SER A 78 2.66 12.67 15.62
N VAL A 79 1.68 13.45 15.17
CA VAL A 79 0.26 13.05 15.13
C VAL A 79 0.01 11.83 14.24
N CYS A 80 0.98 11.41 13.41
CA CYS A 80 0.90 10.11 12.74
C CYS A 80 0.89 8.91 13.71
N HIS A 81 1.21 9.12 14.99
CA HIS A 81 1.08 8.11 16.05
C HIS A 81 -0.27 8.14 16.77
N THR A 82 -1.24 8.92 16.28
CA THR A 82 -2.61 8.89 16.81
C THR A 82 -3.17 7.45 16.75
N GLN A 83 -3.86 7.06 17.82
CA GLN A 83 -4.42 5.72 17.96
C GLN A 83 -5.58 5.53 16.97
N VAL A 84 -5.34 4.77 15.91
CA VAL A 84 -6.39 4.25 15.04
C VAL A 84 -7.10 3.12 15.78
N SER A 85 -8.43 3.13 15.81
CA SER A 85 -9.17 2.07 16.49
C SER A 85 -9.01 0.72 15.76
N ALA A 86 -9.04 -0.39 16.50
CA ALA A 86 -9.03 -1.72 15.88
C ALA A 86 -10.20 -1.91 14.89
N ALA A 87 -11.35 -1.28 15.16
CA ALA A 87 -12.51 -1.30 14.27
C ALA A 87 -12.23 -0.57 12.94
N ASP A 88 -11.54 0.57 12.96
CA ASP A 88 -11.11 1.28 11.75
C ASP A 88 -10.14 0.45 10.92
N MET A 89 -9.18 -0.22 11.58
CA MET A 89 -8.24 -1.11 10.90
C MET A 89 -8.95 -2.28 10.21
N LEU A 90 -9.92 -2.92 10.87
CA LEU A 90 -10.70 -4.02 10.30
C LEU A 90 -11.58 -3.55 9.14
N ARG A 91 -12.26 -2.41 9.28
CA ARG A 91 -13.04 -1.78 8.19
C ARG A 91 -12.15 -1.51 6.97
N HIS A 92 -10.97 -0.95 7.19
CA HIS A 92 -10.01 -0.68 6.13
C HIS A 92 -9.55 -1.96 5.42
N ARG A 93 -9.20 -3.02 6.17
CA ARG A 93 -8.81 -4.32 5.60
C ARG A 93 -9.91 -4.91 4.73
N SER A 94 -11.15 -4.90 5.23
CA SER A 94 -12.31 -5.37 4.47
C SER A 94 -12.44 -4.57 3.16
N ARG A 95 -12.39 -3.25 3.22
CA ARG A 95 -12.47 -2.39 2.04
C ARG A 95 -11.36 -2.68 1.02
N MET A 96 -10.12 -2.83 1.48
CA MET A 96 -8.97 -3.15 0.62
C MET A 96 -9.11 -4.51 -0.03
N TYR A 97 -9.53 -5.53 0.71
CA TYR A 97 -9.81 -6.85 0.15
C TYR A 97 -10.83 -6.76 -0.98
N HIS A 98 -11.98 -6.12 -0.75
CA HIS A 98 -13.03 -6.01 -1.76
C HIS A 98 -12.55 -5.25 -3.00
N THR A 99 -11.83 -4.14 -2.81
CA THR A 99 -11.34 -3.31 -3.91
C THR A 99 -10.32 -4.07 -4.78
N TYR A 100 -9.35 -4.75 -4.17
CA TYR A 100 -8.38 -5.54 -4.94
C TYR A 100 -9.02 -6.79 -5.55
N LYS A 101 -10.00 -7.41 -4.88
CA LYS A 101 -10.78 -8.52 -5.44
C LYS A 101 -11.50 -8.11 -6.72
N GLU A 102 -12.23 -7.00 -6.70
CA GLU A 102 -12.93 -6.47 -7.87
C GLU A 102 -11.96 -6.17 -9.01
N LEU A 103 -10.83 -5.52 -8.72
CA LEU A 103 -9.79 -5.26 -9.72
C LEU A 103 -9.25 -6.57 -10.31
N CYS A 104 -8.97 -7.57 -9.48
CA CYS A 104 -8.51 -8.87 -9.97
C CYS A 104 -9.55 -9.55 -10.88
N ILE A 105 -10.84 -9.44 -10.56
CA ILE A 105 -11.93 -9.98 -11.38
C ILE A 105 -11.99 -9.25 -12.73
N GLN A 106 -11.95 -7.91 -12.72
CA GLN A 106 -11.96 -7.09 -13.94
C GLN A 106 -10.77 -7.38 -14.87
N LEU A 107 -9.63 -7.73 -14.28
CA LEU A 107 -8.42 -8.10 -15.04
C LEU A 107 -8.37 -9.59 -15.43
N GLY A 108 -9.35 -10.40 -15.03
CA GLY A 108 -9.36 -11.84 -15.33
C GLY A 108 -8.28 -12.64 -14.60
N VAL A 109 -7.75 -12.14 -13.48
CA VAL A 109 -6.62 -12.75 -12.74
C VAL A 109 -6.99 -13.21 -11.33
N TYR A 110 -8.28 -13.21 -10.96
CA TYR A 110 -8.73 -13.49 -9.60
C TYR A 110 -8.23 -14.83 -9.05
N ASP A 111 -8.31 -15.92 -9.82
CA ASP A 111 -7.90 -17.25 -9.34
C ASP A 111 -6.42 -17.30 -8.95
N LYS A 112 -5.57 -16.64 -9.73
CA LYS A 112 -4.13 -16.50 -9.46
C LYS A 112 -3.85 -15.69 -8.17
N PHE A 113 -4.72 -14.74 -7.85
CA PHE A 113 -4.52 -13.80 -6.73
C PHE A 113 -5.26 -14.18 -5.45
N ARG A 114 -6.22 -15.11 -5.52
CA ARG A 114 -7.15 -15.44 -4.41
C ARG A 114 -6.46 -15.62 -3.06
N LEU A 115 -5.42 -16.45 -2.99
CA LEU A 115 -4.70 -16.72 -1.73
C LEU A 115 -3.98 -15.47 -1.20
N ARG A 116 -3.36 -14.68 -2.08
CA ARG A 116 -2.68 -13.43 -1.70
C ARG A 116 -3.66 -12.39 -1.17
N LEU A 117 -4.83 -12.28 -1.79
CA LEU A 117 -5.88 -11.36 -1.32
C LEU A 117 -6.32 -11.70 0.11
N HIS A 118 -6.45 -12.98 0.46
CA HIS A 118 -6.74 -13.36 1.85
C HIS A 118 -5.62 -12.95 2.83
N GLY A 119 -4.38 -12.87 2.36
CA GLY A 119 -3.24 -12.34 3.12
C GLY A 119 -3.44 -10.90 3.62
N ILE A 120 -4.31 -10.09 3.00
CA ILE A 120 -4.63 -8.73 3.45
C ILE A 120 -5.21 -8.74 4.88
N TYR A 121 -6.05 -9.72 5.20
CA TYR A 121 -6.62 -9.85 6.55
C TYR A 121 -5.58 -10.27 7.59
N LEU A 122 -4.58 -11.03 7.17
CA LEU A 122 -3.53 -11.58 8.03
C LEU A 122 -2.31 -10.66 8.16
N SER A 123 -2.14 -9.72 7.22
CA SER A 123 -1.04 -8.76 7.25
C SER A 123 -1.15 -7.86 8.47
N LEU A 124 -0.17 -8.00 9.36
CA LEU A 124 0.16 -6.95 10.32
C LEU A 124 0.74 -5.82 9.47
N PHE A 125 0.02 -4.71 9.34
CA PHE A 125 0.64 -3.50 8.78
C PHE A 125 1.94 -3.29 9.54
N GLU A 126 3.05 -3.05 8.83
CA GLU A 126 4.21 -2.43 9.47
C GLU A 126 3.68 -1.23 10.22
N SER A 127 3.76 -1.31 11.54
CA SER A 127 3.05 -0.38 12.37
C SER A 127 3.68 0.99 12.13
N PRO A 128 2.89 2.05 11.88
CA PRO A 128 3.43 3.41 11.97
C PRO A 128 3.87 3.74 13.40
N LEU A 129 3.71 2.82 14.36
CA LEU A 129 4.23 2.91 15.71
C LEU A 129 5.76 2.72 15.72
N PRO A 130 6.54 3.75 16.10
CA PRO A 130 7.94 3.57 16.37
C PRO A 130 8.04 2.59 17.53
N ASN A 131 8.96 1.63 17.40
CA ASN A 131 9.35 0.68 18.45
C ASN A 131 8.37 -0.47 18.76
N GLY A 132 7.36 -0.71 17.93
CA GLY A 132 6.57 -1.95 18.04
C GLY A 132 7.43 -3.21 17.81
N PRO A 133 7.15 -4.33 18.48
CA PRO A 133 7.94 -5.57 18.32
C PRO A 133 7.98 -6.07 16.87
N VAL A 134 6.93 -5.81 16.09
CA VAL A 134 6.83 -6.15 14.67
C VAL A 134 7.77 -5.29 13.80
N GLN A 135 7.90 -3.98 14.09
CA GLN A 135 8.82 -3.11 13.34
C GLN A 135 10.27 -3.48 13.63
N LYS A 136 10.61 -3.76 14.90
CA LYS A 136 11.96 -4.23 15.26
C LYS A 136 12.34 -5.52 14.54
N LEU A 137 11.38 -6.42 14.35
CA LEU A 137 11.57 -7.64 13.58
C LEU A 137 11.73 -7.36 12.08
N SER A 138 10.89 -6.49 11.49
CA SER A 138 11.01 -6.09 10.08
C SER A 138 12.35 -5.40 9.79
N ASP A 139 12.76 -4.45 10.63
CA ASP A 139 14.04 -3.74 10.53
C ASP A 139 15.24 -4.68 10.68
N ALA A 140 15.14 -5.71 11.54
CA ALA A 140 16.17 -6.73 11.70
C ALA A 140 16.28 -7.64 10.47
N PHE A 141 15.15 -7.97 9.84
CA PHE A 141 15.09 -8.76 8.62
C PHE A 141 15.62 -7.98 7.40
N ALA A 142 15.28 -6.70 7.29
CA ALA A 142 15.80 -5.82 6.25
C ALA A 142 17.34 -5.65 6.36
N ARG A 143 17.85 -5.47 7.59
CA ARG A 143 19.30 -5.36 7.84
C ARG A 143 20.08 -6.64 7.52
N THR A 144 19.47 -7.81 7.67
CA THR A 144 20.13 -9.11 7.35
C THR A 144 20.19 -9.36 5.85
N HIS A 145 19.23 -8.87 5.06
CA HIS A 145 19.22 -9.02 3.60
C HIS A 145 20.00 -7.92 2.86
N SER A 146 20.42 -6.86 3.55
CA SER A 146 21.24 -5.76 3.00
C SER A 146 22.75 -6.06 2.99
N ARG A 147 23.17 -7.29 3.35
CA ARG A 147 24.58 -7.70 3.48
C ARG A 147 25.04 -8.70 2.41
N ILE A 148 24.38 -8.76 1.26
CA ILE A 148 24.84 -9.53 0.08
C ILE A 148 24.86 -8.59 -1.13
#